data_AF-A0A8S2IS82-F1
#
_entry.id   AF-A0A8S2IS82-F1
#
_cell.length_a   1.000
_cell.length_b   1.000
_cell.length_c   1.000
_cell.angle_alpha   90.00
_cell.angle_beta   90.00
_cell.angle_gamma   90.00
#
_symmetry.space_group_name_H-M   'P 1'
#
loop_
_entity.id
_entity.type
_entity.pdbx_description
1 polymer ?
#
loop_
_entity_poly.entity_id
_entity_poly.type
_entity_poly.pdbx_seq_one_letter_code
_entity_poly.pdbx_strand_id
1 'polypeptide(L)'
;MAAQFVARHYKIPQISYGATSAIFTADQSEQYPYFLRTIPDLNLELNALAYFIHKQEWHNIALLYTSDRPNFHNVDRFINSTKSLNITILTRRAFVSGAVNISLADHFAEIKNSKARIIVFIGTLKDQKEVIRNCLELAPELIFNGYQWIAVHNSMYRAVYLNSSRGIEQDNYKWVQGLIGLQNSAATNSPEYKKYRKEWYSTPFDIETPSIYPNDTKEDIPIIANFAYDACLMFAHALHQMIEKDKIDPTLEENRSSYLSILKNISFSGVSGIVSVDRNGDRSPASFDILNFQNDSLVKIGSITGEGYLTSFNETAVIYMHGNRIKPLDLPSRPIIKISRWIMISMITGSIICTILSLFMIILTYSLRQTPVFKASSPTFLILMLIGVGCLTLSVVPRSLEGLFSTSTVVCILDLWLANISYTLIIGTLLIADIEQYSSYQTENEYISHKGTHFI
;
A
#
# COMPACT_ATOMS: atom_id res chain seq x y z
N MET A 1 -20.36 17.57 20.32
CA MET A 1 -21.61 16.77 20.38
C MET A 1 -22.61 17.35 21.37
N ALA A 2 -22.28 17.53 22.66
CA ALA A 2 -23.22 18.11 23.64
C ALA A 2 -23.81 19.47 23.22
N ALA A 3 -22.96 20.39 22.75
CA ALA A 3 -23.39 21.70 22.24
C ALA A 3 -24.39 21.62 21.08
N GLN A 4 -24.35 20.54 20.28
CA GLN A 4 -25.25 20.37 19.15
C GLN A 4 -26.69 20.03 19.56
N PHE A 5 -26.89 19.32 20.67
CA PHE A 5 -28.24 19.08 21.18
C PHE A 5 -28.91 20.39 21.62
N VAL A 6 -28.13 21.28 22.24
CA VAL A 6 -28.58 22.62 22.61
C VAL A 6 -28.84 23.46 21.35
N ALA A 7 -27.90 23.50 20.42
CA ALA A 7 -28.03 24.21 19.15
C ALA A 7 -29.28 23.77 18.36
N ARG A 8 -29.56 22.47 18.31
CA ARG A 8 -30.77 21.92 17.69
C ARG A 8 -32.05 22.34 18.39
N HIS A 9 -32.08 22.30 19.73
CA HIS A 9 -33.26 22.71 20.50
C HIS A 9 -33.62 24.18 20.25
N TYR A 10 -32.61 25.06 20.27
CA TYR A 10 -32.80 26.49 20.04
C TYR A 10 -32.72 26.91 18.56
N LYS A 11 -32.51 25.97 17.63
CA LYS A 11 -32.34 26.24 16.19
C LYS A 11 -31.21 27.21 15.88
N ILE A 12 -30.12 27.15 16.64
CA ILE A 12 -28.97 28.06 16.51
C ILE A 12 -27.92 27.42 15.60
N PRO A 13 -27.54 28.05 14.47
CA PRO A 13 -26.40 27.61 13.67
C PRO A 13 -25.10 27.62 14.48
N GLN A 14 -24.34 26.52 14.43
CA GLN A 14 -23.04 26.42 15.07
C GLN A 14 -21.98 26.16 14.02
N ILE A 15 -20.92 26.99 13.98
CA ILE A 15 -19.77 26.80 13.12
C ILE A 15 -18.61 26.24 13.96
N SER A 16 -18.16 25.02 13.66
CA SER A 16 -17.00 24.42 14.31
C SER A 16 -15.74 24.60 13.47
N TYR A 17 -14.65 25.02 14.11
CA TYR A 17 -13.34 25.10 13.47
C TYR A 17 -12.42 23.90 13.77
N GLY A 18 -12.88 22.93 14.57
CA GLY A 18 -12.03 21.85 15.08
C GLY A 18 -12.68 20.47 15.18
N ALA A 19 -13.97 20.33 14.89
CA ALA A 19 -14.64 19.04 14.92
C ALA A 19 -14.47 18.30 13.58
N THR A 20 -13.51 17.37 13.54
CA THR A 20 -13.16 16.59 12.34
C THR A 20 -13.90 15.26 12.20
N SER A 21 -14.63 14.81 13.24
CA SER A 21 -15.28 13.49 13.24
C SER A 21 -16.40 13.36 12.21
N ALA A 22 -16.46 12.20 11.54
CA ALA A 22 -17.52 11.82 10.63
C ALA A 22 -18.92 11.73 11.25
N ILE A 23 -19.02 11.70 12.59
CA ILE A 23 -20.33 11.62 13.27
C ILE A 23 -21.22 12.84 12.95
N PHE A 24 -20.65 13.95 12.49
CA PHE A 24 -21.40 15.14 12.10
C PHE A 24 -21.76 15.20 10.60
N THR A 25 -21.47 14.15 9.82
CA THR A 25 -21.62 14.14 8.35
C THR A 25 -23.03 13.77 7.87
N ALA A 26 -23.22 13.73 6.54
CA ALA A 26 -24.45 13.38 5.82
C ALA A 26 -25.31 12.29 6.48
N ASP A 27 -24.70 11.17 6.90
CA ASP A 27 -25.40 10.02 7.49
C ASP A 27 -26.14 10.37 8.80
N GLN A 28 -25.75 11.46 9.46
CA GLN A 28 -26.36 12.00 10.68
C GLN A 28 -26.71 13.48 10.56
N SER A 29 -26.74 14.03 9.34
CA SER A 29 -27.05 15.44 9.10
C SER A 29 -28.43 15.84 9.63
N GLU A 30 -29.40 14.92 9.59
CA GLU A 30 -30.72 15.09 10.21
C GLU A 30 -30.67 15.20 11.74
N GLN A 31 -29.65 14.59 12.37
CA GLN A 31 -29.44 14.68 13.81
C GLN A 31 -28.82 16.03 14.21
N TYR A 32 -28.00 16.61 13.32
CA TYR A 32 -27.25 17.85 13.53
C TYR A 32 -27.54 18.92 12.45
N PRO A 33 -28.81 19.32 12.23
CA PRO A 33 -29.20 20.14 11.07
C PRO A 33 -28.67 21.58 11.11
N TYR A 34 -28.19 22.02 12.27
CA TYR A 34 -27.63 23.36 12.51
C TYR A 34 -26.10 23.35 12.63
N PHE A 35 -25.45 22.21 12.38
CA PHE A 35 -24.00 22.09 12.40
C PHE A 35 -23.39 22.54 11.07
N LEU A 36 -22.34 23.34 11.17
CA LEU A 36 -21.47 23.73 10.07
C LEU A 36 -20.03 23.60 10.57
N ARG A 37 -19.08 23.38 9.67
CA ARG A 37 -17.65 23.46 10.01
C ARG A 37 -16.80 24.06 8.92
N THR A 38 -15.79 24.83 9.33
CA THR A 38 -14.77 25.37 8.42
C THR A 38 -13.59 24.43 8.24
N ILE A 39 -13.34 23.55 9.22
CA ILE A 39 -12.34 22.49 9.11
C ILE A 39 -12.88 21.31 8.29
N PRO A 40 -12.07 20.69 7.41
CA PRO A 40 -12.47 19.51 6.66
C PRO A 40 -12.88 18.32 7.53
N ASP A 41 -13.73 17.47 6.94
CA ASP A 41 -14.04 16.15 7.48
C ASP A 41 -12.84 15.22 7.41
N LEU A 42 -12.62 14.41 8.47
CA LEU A 42 -11.56 13.41 8.48
C LEU A 42 -11.74 12.35 7.39
N ASN A 43 -12.97 12.08 6.92
CA ASN A 43 -13.16 11.17 5.79
C ASN A 43 -12.55 11.68 4.50
N LEU A 44 -12.57 12.99 4.25
CA LEU A 44 -11.96 13.58 3.06
C LEU A 44 -10.44 13.42 3.10
N GLU A 45 -9.85 13.56 4.28
CA GLU A 45 -8.42 13.32 4.50
C GLU A 45 -8.08 11.84 4.32
N LEU A 46 -8.84 10.92 4.93
CA LEU A 46 -8.60 9.48 4.82
C LEU A 46 -8.79 8.99 3.38
N ASN A 47 -9.75 9.55 2.66
CA ASN A 47 -9.90 9.31 1.24
C ASN A 47 -8.65 9.77 0.47
N ALA A 48 -8.22 11.02 0.67
CA ALA A 48 -7.00 11.54 0.08
C ALA A 48 -5.76 10.69 0.45
N LEU A 49 -5.69 10.18 1.68
CA LEU A 49 -4.61 9.30 2.15
C LEU A 49 -4.59 7.98 1.37
N ALA A 50 -5.76 7.37 1.14
CA ALA A 50 -5.86 6.16 0.33
C ALA A 50 -5.44 6.40 -1.13
N TYR A 51 -5.85 7.53 -1.72
CA TYR A 51 -5.39 7.94 -3.05
C TYR A 51 -3.88 8.18 -3.09
N PHE A 52 -3.31 8.82 -2.06
CA PHE A 52 -1.86 9.01 -1.96
C PHE A 52 -1.13 7.67 -1.92
N ILE A 53 -1.56 6.73 -1.07
CA ILE A 53 -0.99 5.37 -0.98
C ILE A 53 -1.05 4.65 -2.33
N HIS A 54 -2.20 4.73 -3.01
CA HIS A 54 -2.37 4.17 -4.34
C HIS A 54 -1.40 4.79 -5.37
N LYS A 55 -1.22 6.12 -5.35
CA LYS A 55 -0.26 6.81 -6.22
C LYS A 55 1.19 6.45 -5.94
N GLN A 56 1.52 6.07 -4.71
CA GLN A 56 2.84 5.53 -4.37
C GLN A 56 3.05 4.08 -4.81
N GLU A 57 2.05 3.45 -5.46
CA GLU A 57 2.05 2.04 -5.90
C GLU A 57 2.15 1.05 -4.74
N TRP A 58 1.74 1.46 -3.54
CA TRP A 58 1.64 0.57 -2.39
C TRP A 58 0.27 -0.10 -2.38
N HIS A 59 0.25 -1.41 -2.55
CA HIS A 59 -0.98 -2.20 -2.65
C HIS A 59 -1.24 -3.04 -1.40
N ASN A 60 -0.25 -3.19 -0.52
CA ASN A 60 -0.33 -4.02 0.68
C ASN A 60 0.01 -3.20 1.93
N ILE A 61 -0.95 -3.01 2.82
CA ILE A 61 -0.78 -2.19 4.02
C ILE A 61 -1.18 -2.93 5.30
N ALA A 62 -0.63 -2.50 6.42
CA ALA A 62 -1.11 -2.79 7.76
C ALA A 62 -1.81 -1.55 8.32
N LEU A 63 -2.93 -1.75 9.02
CA LEU A 63 -3.70 -0.68 9.62
C LEU A 63 -3.69 -0.80 11.15
N LEU A 64 -3.22 0.24 11.84
CA LEU A 64 -3.29 0.37 13.29
C LEU A 64 -4.16 1.59 13.64
N TYR A 65 -5.16 1.42 14.49
CA TYR A 65 -6.09 2.51 14.80
C TYR A 65 -6.64 2.47 16.21
N THR A 66 -7.16 3.59 16.69
CA THR A 66 -7.87 3.67 17.97
C THR A 66 -9.35 3.31 17.79
N SER A 67 -9.89 2.51 18.70
CA SER A 67 -11.25 1.95 18.61
C SER A 67 -12.35 2.86 19.21
N ASP A 68 -12.08 4.14 19.40
CA ASP A 68 -13.06 5.09 19.92
C ASP A 68 -14.20 5.31 18.90
N ARG A 69 -15.43 5.52 19.39
CA ARG A 69 -16.64 5.64 18.53
C ARG A 69 -16.47 6.61 17.36
N PRO A 70 -15.88 7.81 17.52
CA PRO A 70 -15.65 8.73 16.40
C PRO A 70 -14.78 8.12 15.29
N ASN A 71 -13.74 7.36 15.66
CA ASN A 71 -12.78 6.81 14.71
C ASN A 71 -13.27 5.52 14.04
N PHE A 72 -14.18 4.77 14.65
CA PHE A 72 -14.74 3.57 14.03
C PHE A 72 -15.36 3.85 12.65
N HIS A 73 -16.18 4.90 12.53
CA HIS A 73 -16.79 5.29 11.24
C HIS A 73 -15.76 5.78 10.22
N ASN A 74 -14.78 6.55 10.66
CA ASN A 74 -13.70 7.05 9.81
C ASN A 74 -12.88 5.89 9.22
N VAL A 75 -12.56 4.90 10.07
CA VAL A 75 -11.77 3.73 9.69
C VAL A 75 -12.53 2.83 8.71
N ASP A 76 -13.84 2.62 8.90
CA ASP A 76 -14.63 1.84 7.96
C ASP A 76 -14.67 2.50 6.56
N ARG A 77 -14.82 3.83 6.51
CA ARG A 77 -14.73 4.59 5.25
C ARG A 77 -13.35 4.49 4.62
N PHE A 78 -12.26 4.59 5.39
CA PHE A 78 -10.91 4.35 4.88
C PHE A 78 -10.75 2.95 4.28
N ILE A 79 -11.24 1.92 4.95
CA ILE A 79 -11.21 0.52 4.46
C ILE A 79 -11.97 0.40 3.13
N ASN A 80 -13.09 1.10 2.97
CA ASN A 80 -13.85 1.08 1.73
C ASN A 80 -13.13 1.82 0.59
N SER A 81 -12.51 2.98 0.88
CA SER A 81 -11.64 3.69 -0.07
C SER A 81 -10.42 2.86 -0.48
N THR A 82 -9.80 2.10 0.43
CA THR A 82 -8.69 1.22 0.06
C THR A 82 -9.13 0.09 -0.87
N LYS A 83 -10.31 -0.48 -0.62
CA LYS A 83 -10.88 -1.55 -1.48
C LYS A 83 -11.16 -1.06 -2.90
N SER A 84 -11.73 0.14 -3.07
CA SER A 84 -12.02 0.69 -4.40
C SER A 84 -10.74 1.02 -5.20
N LEU A 85 -9.61 1.18 -4.51
CA LEU A 85 -8.29 1.46 -5.09
C LEU A 85 -7.40 0.22 -5.23
N ASN A 86 -7.95 -1.00 -5.08
CA ASN A 86 -7.20 -2.26 -5.10
C ASN A 86 -6.05 -2.32 -4.06
N ILE A 87 -6.19 -1.63 -2.94
CA ILE A 87 -5.28 -1.73 -1.79
C ILE A 87 -5.82 -2.79 -0.83
N THR A 88 -4.98 -3.77 -0.51
CA THR A 88 -5.28 -4.86 0.43
C THR A 88 -4.71 -4.52 1.81
N ILE A 89 -5.58 -4.54 2.83
CA ILE A 89 -5.17 -4.44 4.23
C ILE A 89 -4.87 -5.85 4.74
N LEU A 90 -3.59 -6.19 4.89
CA LEU A 90 -3.14 -7.53 5.28
C LEU A 90 -3.41 -7.84 6.75
N THR A 91 -3.39 -6.82 7.59
CA THR A 91 -3.73 -6.92 9.01
C THR A 91 -4.29 -5.58 9.49
N ARG A 92 -5.28 -5.66 10.39
CA ARG A 92 -5.91 -4.49 11.00
C ARG A 92 -5.98 -4.70 12.50
N ARG A 93 -5.52 -3.70 13.25
CA ARG A 93 -5.43 -3.77 14.71
C ARG A 93 -5.99 -2.51 15.35
N ALA A 94 -6.80 -2.74 16.36
CA ALA A 94 -7.54 -1.71 17.06
C ALA A 94 -7.19 -1.76 18.53
N PHE A 95 -6.96 -0.60 19.16
CA PHE A 95 -6.75 -0.52 20.60
C PHE A 95 -7.54 0.63 21.20
N VAL A 96 -7.84 0.55 22.49
CA VAL A 96 -8.60 1.59 23.17
C VAL A 96 -7.68 2.77 23.51
N SER A 97 -8.08 3.98 23.11
CA SER A 97 -7.34 5.22 23.39
C SER A 97 -7.11 5.39 24.90
N GLY A 98 -5.89 5.75 25.28
CA GLY A 98 -5.51 6.02 26.68
C GLY A 98 -5.55 4.82 27.63
N ALA A 99 -5.64 3.59 27.14
CA ALA A 99 -5.63 2.40 27.99
C ALA A 99 -4.24 2.15 28.61
N VAL A 100 -4.22 1.88 29.91
CA VAL A 100 -2.99 1.82 30.75
C VAL A 100 -2.18 0.53 30.54
N ASN A 101 -2.82 -0.55 30.07
CA ASN A 101 -2.25 -1.91 29.99
C ASN A 101 -2.49 -2.57 28.61
N ILE A 102 -2.51 -1.83 27.51
CA ILE A 102 -2.50 -2.48 26.20
C ILE A 102 -1.05 -2.83 25.89
N SER A 103 -0.73 -4.12 25.98
CA SER A 103 0.48 -4.64 25.36
C SER A 103 0.35 -4.45 23.85
N LEU A 104 0.95 -3.38 23.32
CA LEU A 104 1.04 -3.17 21.87
C LEU A 104 1.97 -4.22 21.22
N ALA A 105 2.69 -5.03 22.01
CA ALA A 105 3.56 -6.10 21.53
C ALA A 105 2.83 -7.08 20.61
N ASP A 106 1.63 -7.54 20.98
CA ASP A 106 0.87 -8.49 20.16
C ASP A 106 0.44 -7.86 18.83
N HIS A 107 0.00 -6.60 18.87
CA HIS A 107 -0.35 -5.84 17.68
C HIS A 107 0.85 -5.66 16.74
N PHE A 108 2.04 -5.34 17.28
CA PHE A 108 3.26 -5.23 16.50
C PHE A 108 3.72 -6.58 15.94
N ALA A 109 3.59 -7.66 16.71
CA ALA A 109 3.89 -9.01 16.25
C ALA A 109 2.98 -9.42 15.08
N GLU A 110 1.69 -9.10 15.15
CA GLU A 110 0.74 -9.37 14.07
C GLU A 110 1.01 -8.51 12.83
N ILE A 111 1.41 -7.24 13.01
CA ILE A 111 1.88 -6.37 11.91
C ILE A 111 3.10 -7.01 11.23
N LYS A 112 4.10 -7.40 12.01
CA LYS A 112 5.30 -8.08 11.51
C LYS A 112 4.98 -9.39 10.78
N ASN A 113 4.06 -10.19 11.33
CA ASN A 113 3.67 -11.48 10.76
C ASN A 113 2.92 -11.33 9.44
N SER A 114 2.17 -10.23 9.25
CA SER A 114 1.48 -9.93 7.99
C SER A 114 2.42 -9.65 6.82
N LYS A 115 3.70 -9.36 7.08
CA LYS A 115 4.72 -8.92 6.10
C LYS A 115 4.45 -7.59 5.42
N ALA A 116 3.38 -6.87 5.77
CA ALA A 116 3.14 -5.52 5.30
C ALA A 116 4.28 -4.60 5.74
N ARG A 117 4.84 -3.83 4.82
CA ARG A 117 5.87 -2.82 5.11
C ARG A 117 5.30 -1.43 5.30
N ILE A 118 4.13 -1.15 4.74
CA ILE A 118 3.45 0.14 4.88
C ILE A 118 2.48 0.03 6.05
N ILE A 119 2.66 0.89 7.07
CA ILE A 119 1.84 0.91 8.28
C ILE A 119 1.09 2.25 8.29
N VAL A 120 -0.23 2.18 8.21
CA VAL A 120 -1.11 3.35 8.36
C VAL A 120 -1.59 3.42 9.80
N PHE A 121 -1.38 4.57 10.43
CA PHE A 121 -1.88 4.85 11.77
C PHE A 121 -2.99 5.90 11.76
N ILE A 122 -4.14 5.57 12.36
CA ILE A 122 -5.28 6.47 12.52
C ILE A 122 -5.64 6.56 14.02
N GLY A 123 -5.36 7.69 14.64
CA GLY A 123 -5.66 7.89 16.06
C GLY A 123 -5.50 9.33 16.53
N THR A 124 -5.50 9.52 17.84
CA THR A 124 -5.35 10.85 18.45
C THR A 124 -3.89 11.26 18.58
N LEU A 125 -3.67 12.56 18.79
CA LEU A 125 -2.38 13.15 19.16
C LEU A 125 -1.69 12.42 20.33
N LYS A 126 -2.47 12.08 21.36
CA LYS A 126 -1.95 11.41 22.57
C LYS A 126 -1.55 9.97 22.26
N ASP A 127 -2.38 9.25 21.51
CA ASP A 127 -2.15 7.85 21.19
C ASP A 127 -0.96 7.67 20.23
N GLN A 128 -0.74 8.59 19.29
CA GLN A 128 0.41 8.55 18.39
C GLN A 128 1.74 8.51 19.16
N LYS A 129 1.86 9.35 20.19
CA LYS A 129 3.06 9.42 21.03
C LYS A 129 3.32 8.11 21.75
N GLU A 130 2.27 7.50 22.30
CA GLU A 130 2.37 6.23 23.02
C GLU A 130 2.66 5.06 22.07
N VAL A 131 2.04 5.02 20.90
CA VAL A 131 2.28 3.98 19.89
C VAL A 131 3.73 3.96 19.44
N ILE A 132 4.32 5.13 19.13
CA ILE A 132 5.70 5.14 18.65
C ILE A 132 6.69 4.78 19.78
N ARG A 133 6.46 5.25 21.00
CA ARG A 133 7.29 4.86 22.16
C ARG A 133 7.28 3.35 22.38
N ASN A 134 6.09 2.76 22.43
CA ASN A 134 5.96 1.31 22.57
C ASN A 134 6.57 0.58 21.38
N CYS A 135 6.47 1.12 20.16
CA CYS A 135 7.09 0.54 18.98
C CYS A 135 8.63 0.54 19.09
N LEU A 136 9.24 1.61 19.61
CA LEU A 136 10.68 1.68 19.84
C LEU A 136 11.16 0.66 20.88
N GLU A 137 10.39 0.46 21.95
CA GLU A 137 10.75 -0.44 23.03
C GLU A 137 10.50 -1.91 22.67
N LEU A 138 9.36 -2.22 22.06
CA LEU A 138 8.88 -3.59 21.87
C LEU A 138 9.17 -4.15 20.47
N ALA A 139 9.25 -3.30 19.45
CA ALA A 139 9.38 -3.72 18.06
C ALA A 139 10.16 -2.69 17.18
N PRO A 140 11.40 -2.31 17.54
CA PRO A 140 12.16 -1.24 16.85
C PRO A 140 12.37 -1.51 15.36
N GLU A 141 12.37 -2.78 14.95
CA GLU A 141 12.43 -3.21 13.56
C GLU A 141 11.30 -2.64 12.68
N LEU A 142 10.11 -2.37 13.24
CA LEU A 142 8.99 -1.75 12.53
C LEU A 142 9.25 -0.27 12.19
N ILE A 143 10.33 0.32 12.70
CA ILE A 143 10.77 1.69 12.40
C ILE A 143 11.96 1.67 11.44
N PHE A 144 12.91 0.76 11.65
CA PHE A 144 14.20 0.79 10.94
C PHE A 144 14.29 -0.13 9.72
N ASN A 145 13.59 -1.27 9.70
CA ASN A 145 13.85 -2.35 8.74
C ASN A 145 13.03 -2.23 7.45
N GLY A 146 13.08 -1.06 6.78
CA GLY A 146 12.38 -0.82 5.51
C GLY A 146 10.86 -0.75 5.63
N TYR A 147 10.33 -0.45 6.81
CA TYR A 147 8.92 -0.12 7.02
C TYR A 147 8.69 1.36 6.74
N GLN A 148 7.48 1.73 6.32
CA GLN A 148 7.05 3.12 6.17
C GLN A 148 5.82 3.38 7.00
N TRP A 149 5.88 4.38 7.87
CA TRP A 149 4.72 4.85 8.61
C TRP A 149 4.02 5.98 7.86
N ILE A 150 2.71 5.88 7.80
CA ILE A 150 1.81 6.88 7.22
C ILE A 150 0.82 7.29 8.30
N ALA A 151 0.65 8.59 8.51
CA ALA A 151 -0.20 9.10 9.57
C ALA A 151 -1.15 10.22 9.10
N VAL A 152 -2.13 10.52 9.95
CA VAL A 152 -3.15 11.57 9.74
C VAL A 152 -2.74 12.91 10.38
N HIS A 153 -3.53 13.97 10.18
CA HIS A 153 -3.23 15.36 10.58
C HIS A 153 -2.85 15.51 12.05
N ASN A 154 -3.51 14.76 12.94
CA ASN A 154 -3.21 14.77 14.37
C ASN A 154 -1.77 14.31 14.65
N SER A 155 -1.22 13.44 13.83
CA SER A 155 0.15 12.98 13.98
C SER A 155 1.16 13.94 13.35
N MET A 156 0.71 14.97 12.64
CA MET A 156 1.56 15.92 11.91
C MET A 156 1.76 17.23 12.66
N TYR A 157 1.74 17.20 13.98
CA TYR A 157 2.15 18.33 14.81
C TYR A 157 3.57 18.10 15.32
N ARG A 158 4.49 19.01 14.97
CA ARG A 158 5.91 18.94 15.37
C ARG A 158 6.06 18.76 16.88
N ALA A 159 5.24 19.45 17.68
CA ALA A 159 5.23 19.38 19.15
C ALA A 159 4.97 17.97 19.73
N VAL A 160 4.35 17.04 18.98
CA VAL A 160 4.18 15.65 19.41
C VAL A 160 5.52 14.95 19.58
N TYR A 161 6.47 15.33 18.73
CA TYR A 161 7.81 14.74 18.63
C TYR A 161 8.89 15.60 19.30
N LEU A 162 8.58 16.86 19.63
CA LEU A 162 9.45 17.73 20.41
C LEU A 162 9.22 17.54 21.92
N ASN A 163 10.31 17.44 22.67
CA ASN A 163 10.34 17.70 24.11
C ASN A 163 9.44 16.79 24.97
N SER A 164 9.81 15.51 25.12
CA SER A 164 9.46 14.82 26.36
C SER A 164 10.43 15.27 27.45
N SER A 165 10.00 16.24 28.25
CA SER A 165 10.69 16.79 29.42
C SER A 165 10.95 15.81 30.58
N ARG A 166 11.04 14.50 30.28
CA ARG A 166 11.42 13.42 31.21
C ARG A 166 12.42 12.48 30.54
N GLY A 167 13.70 12.89 30.53
CA GLY A 167 14.84 11.98 30.69
C GLY A 167 15.13 10.93 29.62
N ILE A 168 14.59 11.02 28.40
CA ILE A 168 15.01 10.17 27.28
C ILE A 168 15.64 11.08 26.21
N GLU A 169 16.90 10.74 25.92
CA GLU A 169 17.98 11.42 25.21
C GLU A 169 17.66 12.38 24.04
N GLN A 170 18.61 13.28 23.81
CA GLN A 170 18.71 14.29 22.75
C GLN A 170 18.64 13.75 21.29
N ASP A 171 18.55 12.43 21.11
CA ASP A 171 18.52 11.71 19.83
C ASP A 171 17.09 11.41 19.31
N ASN A 172 16.06 11.99 19.93
CA ASN A 172 14.63 11.68 19.80
C ASN A 172 13.96 11.93 18.43
N TYR A 173 14.69 12.25 17.37
CA TYR A 173 14.09 12.56 16.07
C TYR A 173 14.45 11.55 14.99
N LYS A 174 15.53 10.77 15.17
CA LYS A 174 15.99 9.77 14.21
C LYS A 174 14.92 8.70 13.90
N TRP A 175 14.00 8.47 14.83
CA TRP A 175 12.95 7.46 14.71
C TRP A 175 11.67 7.93 14.02
N VAL A 176 11.40 9.25 14.00
CA VAL A 176 10.32 9.84 13.17
C VAL A 176 10.84 10.33 11.82
N GLN A 177 12.15 10.36 11.60
CA GLN A 177 12.74 10.74 10.33
C GLN A 177 12.15 9.90 9.19
N GLY A 178 11.48 10.59 8.27
CA GLY A 178 10.82 10.00 7.12
C GLY A 178 9.38 9.55 7.33
N LEU A 179 8.76 9.89 8.47
CA LEU A 179 7.31 9.79 8.64
C LEU A 179 6.61 10.64 7.57
N ILE A 180 5.60 10.06 6.93
CA ILE A 180 4.78 10.76 5.93
C ILE A 180 3.36 10.89 6.49
N GLY A 181 2.71 12.02 6.27
CA GLY A 181 1.31 12.16 6.62
C GLY A 181 0.63 13.32 5.90
N LEU A 182 -0.67 13.39 6.06
CA LEU A 182 -1.48 14.50 5.57
C LEU A 182 -1.79 15.47 6.70
N GLN A 183 -1.91 16.76 6.37
CA GLN A 183 -2.44 17.78 7.27
C GLN A 183 -3.34 18.73 6.49
N ASN A 184 -4.36 19.30 7.14
CA ASN A 184 -5.19 20.33 6.53
C ASN A 184 -4.34 21.47 5.95
N SER A 185 -4.61 21.87 4.70
CA SER A 185 -3.83 22.89 4.01
C SER A 185 -4.22 24.31 4.45
N ALA A 186 -3.22 25.17 4.58
CA ALA A 186 -3.43 26.62 4.63
C ALA A 186 -3.06 27.24 3.28
N ALA A 187 -3.77 28.29 2.86
CA ALA A 187 -3.49 28.97 1.60
C ALA A 187 -2.30 29.94 1.75
N THR A 188 -1.12 29.42 2.12
CA THR A 188 0.06 30.21 2.53
C THR A 188 0.53 31.24 1.50
N ASN A 189 0.26 30.98 0.21
CA ASN A 189 0.61 31.87 -0.89
C ASN A 189 -0.41 32.99 -1.15
N SER A 190 -1.62 32.86 -0.60
CA SER A 190 -2.72 33.81 -0.79
C SER A 190 -2.43 35.17 -0.15
N PRO A 191 -2.96 36.27 -0.70
CA PRO A 191 -2.84 37.59 -0.08
C PRO A 191 -3.51 37.64 1.30
N GLU A 192 -4.63 36.93 1.49
CA GLU A 192 -5.36 36.83 2.75
C GLU A 192 -4.50 36.20 3.84
N TYR A 193 -3.87 35.06 3.57
CA TYR A 193 -2.97 34.41 4.53
C TYR A 193 -1.75 35.26 4.85
N LYS A 194 -1.14 35.92 3.85
CA LYS A 194 0.03 36.79 4.07
C LYS A 194 -0.32 37.97 4.98
N LYS A 195 -1.50 38.57 4.81
CA LYS A 195 -2.02 39.62 5.69
C LYS A 195 -2.26 39.09 7.09
N TYR A 196 -3.03 38.01 7.23
CA TYR A 196 -3.30 37.34 8.50
C TYR A 196 -2.01 36.98 9.25
N ARG A 197 -1.02 36.41 8.56
CA ARG A 197 0.29 36.08 9.13
C ARG A 197 1.00 37.30 9.70
N LYS A 198 1.00 38.42 8.97
CA LYS A 198 1.62 39.67 9.44
C LYS A 198 0.92 40.18 10.69
N GLU A 199 -0.41 40.15 10.71
CA GLU A 199 -1.24 40.59 11.85
C GLU A 199 -1.03 39.70 13.08
N TRP A 200 -1.00 38.38 12.89
CA TRP A 200 -0.77 37.39 13.95
C TRP A 200 0.53 37.68 14.72
N TYR A 201 1.64 37.88 14.01
CA TYR A 201 2.94 38.16 14.65
C TYR A 201 3.07 39.60 15.18
N SER A 202 2.21 40.52 14.75
CA SER A 202 2.16 41.88 15.30
C SER A 202 1.27 42.02 16.53
N THR A 203 0.39 41.03 16.77
CA THR A 203 -0.51 41.03 17.92
C THR A 203 0.28 40.69 19.18
N PRO A 204 0.27 41.54 20.23
CA PRO A 204 0.97 41.23 21.47
C PRO A 204 0.40 39.95 22.07
N PHE A 205 1.28 38.97 22.29
CA PHE A 205 0.91 37.74 22.98
C PHE A 205 0.76 38.07 24.47
N ASP A 206 -0.44 37.86 25.02
CA ASP A 206 -0.67 38.09 26.45
C ASP A 206 0.00 36.97 27.24
N ILE A 207 1.08 37.31 27.95
CA ILE A 207 1.90 36.40 28.75
C ILE A 207 1.07 35.77 29.89
N GLU A 208 -0.01 36.42 30.34
CA GLU A 208 -0.89 35.91 31.39
C GLU A 208 -1.91 34.87 30.89
N THR A 209 -2.14 34.78 29.58
CA THR A 209 -2.87 33.65 29.02
C THR A 209 -1.93 32.46 28.87
N PRO A 210 -2.19 31.31 29.53
CA PRO A 210 -1.39 30.12 29.31
C PRO A 210 -1.48 29.78 27.83
N SER A 211 -0.39 29.96 27.09
CA SER A 211 -0.24 29.24 25.83
C SER A 211 -0.36 27.76 26.18
N ILE A 212 -1.19 27.02 25.45
CA ILE A 212 -1.21 25.55 25.55
C ILE A 212 0.19 24.97 25.21
N TYR A 213 1.10 25.81 24.67
CA TYR A 213 2.45 25.49 24.25
C TYR A 213 3.46 26.43 24.93
N PRO A 214 3.98 26.07 26.12
CA PRO A 214 4.78 26.95 26.98
C PRO A 214 6.13 27.41 26.40
N ASN A 215 6.50 26.98 25.19
CA ASN A 215 7.82 27.21 24.60
C ASN A 215 7.77 27.40 23.06
N ASP A 216 6.61 27.71 22.48
CA ASP A 216 6.55 28.01 21.04
C ASP A 216 7.20 29.39 20.80
N THR A 217 8.50 29.35 20.53
CA THR A 217 9.19 30.41 19.81
C THR A 217 8.35 30.74 18.58
N LYS A 218 7.94 32.00 18.43
CA LYS A 218 7.54 32.80 17.24
C LYS A 218 7.45 32.21 15.81
N GLU A 219 7.64 30.93 15.54
CA GLU A 219 8.02 30.42 14.23
C GLU A 219 6.81 30.00 13.39
N ASP A 220 5.76 29.38 13.93
CA ASP A 220 4.61 28.91 13.13
C ASP A 220 3.22 29.14 13.75
N ILE A 221 2.24 29.46 12.90
CA ILE A 221 0.84 29.60 13.28
C ILE A 221 0.22 28.20 13.37
N PRO A 222 -0.43 27.81 14.49
CA PRO A 222 -1.09 26.52 14.59
C PRO A 222 -2.12 26.34 13.46
N ILE A 223 -2.07 25.21 12.75
CA ILE A 223 -2.92 25.00 11.57
C ILE A 223 -4.42 25.18 11.86
N ILE A 224 -4.86 24.81 13.07
CA ILE A 224 -6.25 24.94 13.51
C ILE A 224 -6.70 26.41 13.67
N ALA A 225 -5.77 27.33 13.93
CA ALA A 225 -6.07 28.75 14.07
C ALA A 225 -6.57 29.35 12.75
N ASN A 226 -6.09 28.84 11.61
CA ASN A 226 -6.56 29.24 10.28
C ASN A 226 -8.06 28.98 10.11
N PHE A 227 -8.53 27.80 10.55
CA PHE A 227 -9.94 27.42 10.47
C PHE A 227 -10.81 28.19 11.47
N ALA A 228 -10.25 28.57 12.62
CA ALA A 228 -10.94 29.43 13.59
C ALA A 228 -11.11 30.85 13.04
N TYR A 229 -10.06 31.40 12.42
CA TYR A 229 -10.11 32.70 11.75
C TYR A 229 -11.18 32.72 10.64
N ASP A 230 -11.18 31.70 9.79
CA ASP A 230 -12.18 31.57 8.72
C ASP A 230 -13.60 31.32 9.26
N ALA A 231 -13.77 30.66 10.41
CA ALA A 231 -15.08 30.52 11.05
C ALA A 231 -15.65 31.86 11.49
N CYS A 232 -14.81 32.73 12.07
CA CYS A 232 -15.18 34.10 12.42
C CYS A 232 -15.53 34.94 11.19
N LEU A 233 -14.75 34.80 10.10
CA LEU A 233 -15.07 35.48 8.84
C LEU A 233 -16.38 34.99 8.23
N MET A 234 -16.63 33.68 8.24
CA MET A 234 -17.90 33.10 7.76
C MET A 234 -19.08 33.67 8.56
N PHE A 235 -18.94 33.74 9.88
CA PHE A 235 -19.93 34.35 10.76
C PHE A 235 -20.17 35.83 10.38
N ALA A 236 -19.10 36.62 10.19
CA ALA A 236 -19.19 38.03 9.83
C ALA A 236 -19.81 38.26 8.45
N HIS A 237 -19.44 37.47 7.44
CA HIS A 237 -20.03 37.55 6.11
C HIS A 237 -21.54 37.28 6.14
N ALA A 238 -21.98 36.30 6.94
CA ALA A 238 -23.38 35.96 7.08
C ALA A 238 -24.18 37.06 7.77
N LEU A 239 -23.66 37.64 8.85
CA LEU A 239 -24.30 38.80 9.48
C LEU A 239 -24.35 40.01 8.57
N HIS A 240 -23.27 40.30 7.85
CA HIS A 240 -23.25 41.41 6.89
C HIS A 240 -24.29 41.21 5.78
N GLN A 241 -24.44 40.00 5.25
CA GLN A 241 -25.47 39.72 4.25
C GLN A 241 -26.88 39.92 4.83
N MET A 242 -27.16 39.40 6.03
CA MET A 242 -28.46 39.58 6.68
C MET A 242 -28.79 41.06 6.91
N ILE A 243 -27.88 41.80 7.55
CA ILE A 243 -28.12 43.18 7.98
C ILE A 243 -28.10 44.14 6.79
N GLU A 244 -27.08 44.05 5.94
CA GLU A 244 -26.86 45.06 4.91
C GLU A 244 -27.57 44.78 3.61
N LYS A 245 -27.65 43.51 3.19
CA LYS A 245 -28.25 43.15 1.89
C LYS A 245 -29.72 42.79 2.04
N ASP A 246 -30.02 41.89 2.95
CA ASP A 246 -31.36 41.32 3.08
C ASP A 246 -32.27 42.13 4.03
N LYS A 247 -31.67 43.06 4.79
CA LYS A 247 -32.33 43.89 5.82
C LYS A 247 -33.10 43.06 6.85
N ILE A 248 -32.55 41.89 7.20
CA ILE A 248 -33.07 40.96 8.19
C ILE A 248 -32.34 41.16 9.52
N ASP A 249 -33.07 41.30 10.62
CA ASP A 249 -32.48 41.37 11.96
C ASP A 249 -32.02 39.97 12.43
N PRO A 250 -30.70 39.75 12.62
CA PRO A 250 -30.16 38.46 13.04
C PRO A 250 -30.43 38.12 14.51
N THR A 251 -30.93 39.06 15.32
CA THR A 251 -31.21 38.85 16.75
C THR A 251 -32.54 38.16 17.01
N LEU A 252 -33.46 38.20 16.04
CA LEU A 252 -34.80 37.63 16.16
C LEU A 252 -34.79 36.10 15.91
N GLU A 253 -35.51 35.35 16.75
CA GLU A 253 -35.54 33.89 16.66
C GLU A 253 -36.13 33.36 15.35
N GLU A 254 -37.11 34.07 14.79
CA GLU A 254 -37.76 33.72 13.52
C GLU A 254 -36.80 33.75 12.33
N ASN A 255 -35.71 34.52 12.42
CA ASN A 255 -34.73 34.68 11.35
C ASN A 255 -33.58 33.66 11.42
N ARG A 256 -33.56 32.76 12.42
CA ARG A 256 -32.49 31.75 12.57
C ARG A 256 -32.40 30.78 11.40
N SER A 257 -33.53 30.43 10.76
CA SER A 257 -33.52 29.60 9.54
C SER A 257 -32.90 30.32 8.35
N SER A 258 -33.19 31.63 8.20
CA SER A 258 -32.58 32.47 7.19
C SER A 258 -31.06 32.55 7.42
N TYR A 259 -30.63 32.72 8.67
CA TYR A 259 -29.22 32.73 9.02
C TYR A 259 -28.49 31.43 8.62
N LEU A 260 -29.09 30.27 8.92
CA LEU A 260 -28.56 28.97 8.49
C LEU A 260 -28.46 28.87 6.96
N SER A 261 -29.49 29.30 6.22
CA SER A 261 -29.50 29.24 4.76
C SER A 261 -28.41 30.13 4.14
N ILE A 262 -28.18 31.32 4.72
CA ILE A 262 -27.15 32.25 4.28
C ILE A 262 -25.76 31.64 4.55
N LEU A 263 -25.54 31.09 5.75
CA LEU A 263 -24.29 30.40 6.07
C LEU A 263 -23.97 29.25 5.10
N LYS A 264 -25.00 28.49 4.68
CA LYS A 264 -24.82 27.41 3.69
C LYS A 264 -24.53 27.89 2.27
N ASN A 265 -24.83 29.14 1.94
CA ASN A 265 -24.69 29.69 0.58
C ASN A 265 -23.52 30.66 0.43
N ILE A 266 -22.82 30.99 1.52
CA ILE A 266 -21.66 31.88 1.48
C ILE A 266 -20.43 31.14 0.96
N SER A 267 -19.70 31.84 0.09
CA SER A 267 -18.38 31.44 -0.39
C SER A 267 -17.47 32.66 -0.40
N PHE A 268 -16.27 32.54 0.14
CA PHE A 268 -15.25 33.61 0.15
C PHE A 268 -13.83 33.04 0.17
N SER A 269 -12.86 33.89 -0.19
CA SER A 269 -11.43 33.58 -0.05
C SER A 269 -10.99 33.82 1.39
N GLY A 270 -10.64 32.76 2.10
CA GLY A 270 -10.14 32.81 3.48
C GLY A 270 -8.67 32.40 3.58
N VAL A 271 -8.15 32.33 4.81
CA VAL A 271 -6.75 31.97 5.06
C VAL A 271 -6.47 30.48 4.84
N SER A 272 -7.50 29.63 4.92
CA SER A 272 -7.46 28.21 4.55
C SER A 272 -7.82 27.94 3.07
N GLY A 273 -7.91 28.98 2.24
CA GLY A 273 -8.36 28.89 0.85
C GLY A 273 -9.84 29.22 0.69
N ILE A 274 -10.50 28.71 -0.35
CA ILE A 274 -11.93 28.98 -0.58
C ILE A 274 -12.77 28.35 0.52
N VAL A 275 -13.48 29.18 1.28
CA VAL A 275 -14.34 28.80 2.40
C VAL A 275 -15.77 28.72 1.91
N SER A 276 -16.30 27.50 1.85
CA SER A 276 -17.70 27.19 1.60
C SER A 276 -18.06 25.86 2.25
N VAL A 277 -19.35 25.60 2.41
CA VAL A 277 -19.86 24.34 2.98
C VAL A 277 -20.75 23.62 1.97
N ASP A 278 -20.81 22.30 2.08
CA ASP A 278 -21.73 21.48 1.31
C ASP A 278 -23.15 21.50 1.91
N ARG A 279 -24.04 20.67 1.34
CA ARG A 279 -25.43 20.55 1.81
C ARG A 279 -25.53 20.09 3.27
N ASN A 280 -24.55 19.30 3.73
CA ASN A 280 -24.47 18.75 5.08
C ASN A 280 -23.85 19.72 6.09
N GLY A 281 -23.29 20.84 5.63
CA GLY A 281 -22.57 21.79 6.47
C GLY A 281 -21.08 21.47 6.62
N ASP A 282 -20.55 20.55 5.82
CA ASP A 282 -19.14 20.17 5.81
C ASP A 282 -18.33 21.07 4.89
N ARG A 283 -17.09 21.40 5.28
CA ARG A 283 -16.18 22.22 4.46
C ARG A 283 -15.97 21.55 3.10
N SER A 284 -16.25 22.29 2.02
CA SER A 284 -16.00 21.88 0.64
C SER A 284 -15.71 23.11 -0.22
N PRO A 285 -14.61 23.18 -0.98
CA PRO A 285 -13.61 22.12 -1.18
C PRO A 285 -12.66 21.93 0.01
N ALA A 286 -12.01 20.77 0.07
CA ALA A 286 -10.98 20.43 1.06
C ALA A 286 -9.65 20.13 0.38
N SER A 287 -8.56 20.61 0.97
CA SER A 287 -7.19 20.40 0.49
C SER A 287 -6.27 20.05 1.65
N PHE A 288 -5.33 19.15 1.39
CA PHE A 288 -4.39 18.64 2.38
C PHE A 288 -2.95 18.78 1.87
N ASP A 289 -2.05 19.15 2.76
CA ASP A 289 -0.62 19.18 2.53
C ASP A 289 -0.04 17.79 2.85
N ILE A 290 0.79 17.28 1.94
CA ILE A 290 1.57 16.07 2.16
C ILE A 290 2.85 16.50 2.84
N LEU A 291 3.01 16.08 4.10
CA LEU A 291 4.14 16.44 4.95
C LEU A 291 5.06 15.24 5.11
N ASN A 292 6.34 15.54 5.19
CA ASN A 292 7.38 14.56 5.49
C ASN A 292 8.28 15.10 6.60
N PHE A 293 8.52 14.28 7.61
CA PHE A 293 9.36 14.66 8.74
C PHE A 293 10.84 14.54 8.34
N GLN A 294 11.53 15.68 8.18
CA GLN A 294 12.92 15.75 7.75
C GLN A 294 13.70 16.68 8.67
N ASN A 295 14.77 16.17 9.30
CA ASN A 295 15.73 16.96 10.07
C ASN A 295 15.01 17.88 11.08
N ASP A 296 14.15 17.27 11.91
CA ASP A 296 13.43 17.91 13.01
C ASP A 296 12.36 18.94 12.59
N SER A 297 11.98 18.91 11.30
CA SER A 297 11.00 19.81 10.71
C SER A 297 10.00 19.04 9.84
N LEU A 298 8.77 19.56 9.77
CA LEU A 298 7.78 19.08 8.83
C LEU A 298 7.96 19.81 7.50
N VAL A 299 8.44 19.10 6.50
CA VAL A 299 8.65 19.63 5.16
C VAL A 299 7.45 19.27 4.30
N LYS A 300 6.81 20.27 3.71
CA LYS A 300 5.77 20.07 2.71
C LYS A 300 6.39 19.53 1.42
N ILE A 301 6.03 18.31 1.06
CA ILE A 301 6.51 17.61 -0.15
C ILE A 301 5.44 17.53 -1.25
N GLY A 302 4.20 17.91 -0.96
CA GLY A 302 3.13 17.92 -1.94
C GLY A 302 1.82 18.46 -1.39
N SER A 303 0.78 18.46 -2.22
CA SER A 303 -0.60 18.75 -1.82
C SER A 303 -1.59 17.88 -2.60
N ILE A 304 -2.70 17.53 -1.98
CA ILE A 304 -3.74 16.65 -2.51
C ILE A 304 -5.13 17.19 -2.14
N THR A 305 -6.11 17.08 -3.03
CA THR A 305 -7.50 17.48 -2.74
C THR A 305 -8.26 16.37 -2.01
N GLY A 306 -9.39 16.69 -1.37
CA GLY A 306 -10.25 15.71 -0.70
C GLY A 306 -10.84 14.65 -1.63
N GLU A 307 -10.95 14.95 -2.93
CA GLU A 307 -11.36 14.00 -3.97
C GLU A 307 -10.21 13.07 -4.41
N GLY A 308 -8.99 13.28 -3.92
CA GLY A 308 -7.83 12.44 -4.22
C GLY A 308 -6.97 12.90 -5.39
N TYR A 309 -7.15 14.13 -5.88
CA TYR A 309 -6.32 14.68 -6.95
C TYR A 309 -5.01 15.26 -6.39
N LEU A 310 -3.88 14.70 -6.81
CA LEU A 310 -2.56 15.16 -6.44
C LEU A 310 -2.22 16.44 -7.23
N THR A 311 -2.21 17.59 -6.57
CA THR A 311 -1.95 18.88 -7.22
C THR A 311 -0.46 19.20 -7.32
N SER A 312 0.34 18.69 -6.39
CA SER A 312 1.79 18.82 -6.41
C SER A 312 2.42 17.67 -5.62
N PHE A 313 3.54 17.15 -6.09
CA PHE A 313 4.32 16.15 -5.36
C PHE A 313 5.76 16.16 -5.84
N ASN A 314 6.71 16.30 -4.91
CA ASN A 314 8.14 16.27 -5.20
C ASN A 314 8.73 14.96 -4.66
N GLU A 315 8.78 13.93 -5.50
CA GLU A 315 9.26 12.60 -5.12
C GLU A 315 10.71 12.61 -4.64
N THR A 316 11.55 13.46 -5.24
CA THR A 316 12.99 13.54 -4.93
C THR A 316 13.27 14.17 -3.58
N ALA A 317 12.32 14.97 -3.06
CA ALA A 317 12.41 15.56 -1.74
C ALA A 317 12.02 14.57 -0.64
N VAL A 318 11.38 13.43 -0.95
CA VAL A 318 10.88 12.49 0.06
C VAL A 318 12.03 11.77 0.74
N ILE A 319 11.99 11.76 2.07
CA ILE A 319 12.78 10.88 2.91
C ILE A 319 11.82 9.86 3.52
N TYR A 320 12.12 8.58 3.35
CA TYR A 320 11.40 7.46 3.95
C TYR A 320 11.98 7.15 5.32
N MET A 321 11.27 6.32 6.09
CA MET A 321 11.67 5.97 7.46
C MET A 321 13.14 5.59 7.57
N HIS A 322 13.74 5.97 8.70
CA HIS A 322 15.17 5.81 8.99
C HIS A 322 16.10 6.64 8.07
N GLY A 323 15.57 7.68 7.42
CA GLY A 323 16.38 8.57 6.59
C GLY A 323 16.66 8.03 5.18
N ASN A 324 15.99 6.95 4.76
CA ASN A 324 16.20 6.34 3.46
C ASN A 324 15.66 7.22 2.32
N ARG A 325 16.37 7.29 1.19
CA ARG A 325 15.89 7.97 -0.03
C ARG A 325 15.25 7.03 -1.04
N ILE A 326 15.29 5.73 -0.78
CA ILE A 326 14.71 4.70 -1.64
C ILE A 326 13.31 4.40 -1.13
N LYS A 327 12.31 4.49 -2.01
CA LYS A 327 10.93 4.11 -1.72
C LYS A 327 10.88 2.65 -1.26
N PRO A 328 10.36 2.34 -0.05
CA PRO A 328 10.24 0.96 0.40
C PRO A 328 9.18 0.23 -0.43
N LEU A 329 9.43 -1.05 -0.66
CA LEU A 329 8.43 -1.98 -1.20
C LEU A 329 7.35 -2.21 -0.14
N ASP A 330 6.11 -2.43 -0.57
CA ASP A 330 4.97 -2.71 0.31
C ASP A 330 5.01 -4.13 0.92
N LEU A 331 5.72 -5.04 0.27
CA LEU A 331 6.07 -6.37 0.74
C LEU A 331 7.59 -6.60 0.70
N PRO A 332 8.15 -7.48 1.55
CA PRO A 332 9.54 -7.90 1.40
C PRO A 332 9.77 -8.53 0.03
N SER A 333 10.94 -8.27 -0.57
CA SER A 333 11.32 -8.91 -1.83
C SER A 333 11.32 -10.42 -1.67
N ARG A 334 10.64 -11.12 -2.58
CA ARG A 334 10.68 -12.59 -2.63
C ARG A 334 12.05 -12.99 -3.20
N PRO A 335 12.86 -13.78 -2.49
CA PRO A 335 14.07 -14.31 -3.08
C PRO A 335 13.67 -15.25 -4.22
N ILE A 336 14.11 -14.94 -5.44
CA ILE A 336 13.97 -15.85 -6.57
C ILE A 336 14.92 -17.02 -6.29
N ILE A 337 14.37 -18.23 -6.11
CA ILE A 337 15.18 -19.44 -5.96
C ILE A 337 15.84 -19.70 -7.32
N LYS A 338 17.16 -19.49 -7.38
CA LYS A 338 17.95 -19.79 -8.58
C LYS A 338 18.68 -21.11 -8.39
N ILE A 339 18.72 -21.93 -9.44
CA ILE A 339 19.56 -23.13 -9.48
C ILE A 339 21.03 -22.69 -9.32
N SER A 340 21.78 -23.37 -8.45
CA SER A 340 23.21 -23.10 -8.27
C SER A 340 23.96 -23.26 -9.59
N ARG A 341 24.88 -22.33 -9.89
CA ARG A 341 25.68 -22.37 -11.12
C ARG A 341 26.45 -23.69 -11.28
N TRP A 342 26.90 -24.28 -10.18
CA TRP A 342 27.62 -25.55 -10.19
C TRP A 342 26.74 -26.73 -10.60
N ILE A 343 25.50 -26.77 -10.12
CA ILE A 343 24.51 -27.80 -10.51
C ILE A 343 24.18 -27.65 -11.99
N MET A 344 23.96 -26.42 -12.45
CA MET A 344 23.68 -26.14 -13.85
C MET A 344 24.82 -26.57 -14.76
N ILE A 345 26.07 -26.21 -14.43
CA ILE A 345 27.25 -26.65 -15.20
C ILE A 345 27.34 -28.17 -15.21
N SER A 346 27.16 -28.84 -14.06
CA SER A 346 27.21 -30.31 -13.97
C SER A 346 26.14 -31.00 -14.81
N MET A 347 24.92 -30.45 -14.84
CA MET A 347 23.82 -30.99 -15.65
C MET A 347 24.10 -30.84 -17.15
N ILE A 348 24.60 -29.66 -17.57
CA ILE A 348 24.94 -29.38 -18.97
C ILE A 348 26.11 -30.25 -19.43
N THR A 349 27.17 -30.37 -18.64
CA THR A 349 28.34 -31.19 -19.01
C THR A 349 27.97 -32.66 -19.10
N GLY A 350 27.19 -33.19 -18.14
CA GLY A 350 26.69 -34.56 -18.18
C GLY A 350 25.81 -34.82 -19.42
N SER A 351 24.89 -33.91 -19.71
CA SER A 351 24.03 -33.97 -20.91
C SER A 351 24.84 -34.02 -22.21
N ILE A 352 25.84 -33.15 -22.36
CA ILE A 352 26.71 -33.10 -23.53
C ILE A 352 27.49 -34.41 -23.69
N ILE A 353 28.08 -34.93 -22.60
CA ILE A 353 28.83 -36.20 -22.61
C ILE A 353 27.93 -37.35 -23.06
N CYS A 354 26.72 -37.48 -22.50
CA CYS A 354 25.78 -38.54 -22.89
C CYS A 354 25.32 -38.40 -24.34
N THR A 355 25.16 -37.17 -24.84
CA THR A 355 24.76 -36.91 -26.23
C THR A 355 25.88 -37.28 -27.20
N ILE A 356 27.15 -36.95 -26.87
CA ILE A 356 28.33 -37.37 -27.64
C ILE A 356 28.47 -38.90 -27.64
N LEU A 357 28.28 -39.55 -26.49
CA LEU A 357 28.31 -41.01 -26.38
C LEU A 357 27.23 -41.66 -27.24
N SER A 358 26.01 -41.10 -27.24
CA SER A 358 24.92 -41.58 -28.12
C SER A 358 25.29 -41.46 -29.60
N LEU A 359 25.83 -40.31 -30.03
CA LEU A 359 26.29 -40.10 -31.41
C LEU A 359 27.41 -41.08 -31.80
N PHE A 360 28.37 -41.34 -30.90
CA PHE A 360 29.41 -42.33 -31.11
C PHE A 360 28.81 -43.74 -31.29
N MET A 361 27.86 -44.13 -30.46
CA MET A 361 27.18 -45.43 -30.57
C MET A 361 26.35 -45.54 -31.85
N ILE A 362 25.73 -44.46 -32.33
CA ILE A 362 25.03 -44.44 -33.63
C ILE A 362 26.02 -44.70 -34.76
N ILE A 363 27.16 -44.01 -34.77
CA ILE A 363 28.22 -44.18 -35.78
C ILE A 363 28.76 -45.62 -35.75
N LEU A 364 29.06 -46.14 -34.56
CA LEU A 364 29.52 -47.51 -34.37
C LEU A 364 28.50 -48.54 -34.91
N THR A 365 27.22 -48.37 -34.55
CA THR A 365 26.12 -49.25 -34.99
C THR A 365 25.96 -49.20 -36.51
N TYR A 366 26.11 -48.03 -37.12
CA TYR A 366 26.05 -47.86 -38.57
C TYR A 366 27.25 -48.52 -39.27
N SER A 367 28.48 -48.31 -38.77
CA SER A 367 29.70 -48.89 -39.34
C SER A 367 29.76 -50.41 -39.21
N LEU A 368 29.27 -50.97 -38.10
CA LEU A 368 29.28 -52.41 -37.82
C LEU A 368 27.99 -53.13 -38.26
N ARG A 369 27.09 -52.46 -38.97
CA ARG A 369 25.76 -53.00 -39.36
C ARG A 369 25.80 -54.33 -40.13
N GLN A 370 26.91 -54.63 -40.81
CA GLN A 370 27.07 -55.85 -41.60
C GLN A 370 27.56 -57.06 -40.80
N THR A 371 27.97 -56.87 -39.56
CA THR A 371 28.40 -57.97 -38.68
C THR A 371 27.20 -58.81 -38.24
N PRO A 372 27.37 -60.13 -38.03
CA PRO A 372 26.25 -61.04 -37.74
C PRO A 372 25.48 -60.66 -36.46
N VAL A 373 26.17 -60.13 -35.45
CA VAL A 373 25.56 -59.72 -34.17
C VAL A 373 24.60 -58.53 -34.36
N PHE A 374 25.04 -57.48 -35.05
CA PHE A 374 24.21 -56.29 -35.28
C PHE A 374 23.09 -56.55 -36.29
N LYS A 375 23.33 -57.45 -37.26
CA LYS A 375 22.31 -57.85 -38.24
C LYS A 375 21.16 -58.64 -37.59
N ALA A 376 21.44 -59.46 -36.58
CA ALA A 376 20.43 -60.19 -35.81
C ALA A 376 19.56 -59.26 -34.94
N SER A 377 20.10 -58.13 -34.51
CA SER A 377 19.43 -57.20 -33.58
C SER A 377 18.68 -56.06 -34.28
N SER A 378 18.50 -56.13 -35.60
CA SER A 378 17.89 -55.08 -36.45
C SER A 378 18.51 -53.67 -36.23
N PRO A 379 19.56 -53.31 -36.99
CA PRO A 379 20.35 -52.10 -36.74
C PRO A 379 19.54 -50.80 -36.87
N THR A 380 18.43 -50.81 -37.61
CA THR A 380 17.55 -49.66 -37.78
C THR A 380 16.82 -49.28 -36.49
N PHE A 381 16.30 -50.27 -35.74
CA PHE A 381 15.62 -50.01 -34.45
C PHE A 381 16.59 -49.51 -33.40
N LEU A 382 17.81 -50.07 -33.34
CA LEU A 382 18.88 -49.61 -32.45
C LEU A 382 19.27 -48.15 -32.72
N ILE A 383 19.40 -47.76 -34.00
CA ILE A 383 19.71 -46.37 -34.36
C ILE A 383 18.57 -45.42 -33.95
N LEU A 384 17.30 -45.79 -34.19
CA LEU A 384 16.15 -44.97 -33.79
C LEU A 384 16.06 -44.78 -32.26
N MET A 385 16.34 -45.84 -31.50
CA MET A 385 16.39 -45.77 -30.04
C MET A 385 17.51 -44.86 -29.55
N LEU A 386 18.71 -44.95 -30.14
CA LEU A 386 19.84 -44.07 -29.81
C LEU A 386 19.58 -42.60 -30.17
N ILE A 387 18.90 -42.32 -31.29
CA ILE A 387 18.43 -40.98 -31.63
C ILE A 387 17.48 -40.46 -30.54
N GLY A 388 16.53 -41.28 -30.10
CA GLY A 388 15.64 -40.96 -28.98
C GLY A 388 16.40 -40.62 -27.69
N VAL A 389 17.36 -41.46 -27.30
CA VAL A 389 18.22 -41.23 -26.12
C VAL A 389 19.03 -39.93 -26.26
N GLY A 390 19.58 -39.66 -27.45
CA GLY A 390 20.32 -38.42 -27.72
C GLY A 390 19.43 -37.16 -27.61
N CYS A 391 18.20 -37.22 -28.11
CA CYS A 391 17.22 -36.14 -27.96
C CYS A 391 16.81 -35.93 -26.49
N LEU A 392 16.67 -37.00 -25.71
CA LEU A 392 16.33 -36.93 -24.29
C LEU A 392 17.46 -36.29 -23.48
N THR A 393 18.71 -36.70 -23.72
CA THR A 393 19.86 -36.12 -23.02
C THR A 393 20.02 -34.65 -23.40
N LEU A 394 19.77 -34.29 -24.67
CA LEU A 394 19.83 -32.91 -25.15
C LEU A 394 18.74 -32.01 -24.54
N SER A 395 17.56 -32.55 -24.18
CA SER A 395 16.47 -31.76 -23.57
C SER A 395 16.83 -31.21 -22.18
N VAL A 396 17.81 -31.80 -21.50
CA VAL A 396 18.31 -31.31 -20.20
C VAL A 396 18.94 -29.92 -20.31
N VAL A 397 19.53 -29.57 -21.46
CA VAL A 397 20.18 -28.28 -21.69
C VAL A 397 19.20 -27.11 -21.61
N PRO A 398 18.13 -27.02 -22.44
CA PRO A 398 17.17 -25.91 -22.34
C PRO A 398 16.52 -25.82 -20.96
N ARG A 399 16.20 -26.96 -20.33
CA ARG A 399 15.63 -27.01 -18.99
C ARG A 399 16.56 -26.46 -17.90
N SER A 400 17.86 -26.67 -18.04
CA SER A 400 18.86 -26.12 -17.11
C SER A 400 19.06 -24.60 -17.28
N LEU A 401 18.69 -24.03 -18.43
CA LEU A 401 18.89 -22.62 -18.78
C LEU A 401 17.69 -21.73 -18.43
N GLU A 402 16.55 -22.30 -18.04
CA GLU A 402 15.32 -21.58 -17.68
C GLU A 402 15.55 -20.51 -16.59
N GLY A 403 16.51 -20.76 -15.67
CA GLY A 403 16.87 -19.81 -14.61
C GLY A 403 17.79 -18.66 -15.02
N LEU A 404 18.41 -18.70 -16.20
CA LEU A 404 19.31 -17.64 -16.71
C LEU A 404 18.62 -16.75 -17.74
N PHE A 405 17.80 -17.34 -18.61
CA PHE A 405 17.09 -16.64 -19.67
C PHE A 405 15.60 -16.66 -19.36
N SER A 406 15.19 -15.85 -18.37
CA SER A 406 13.83 -15.78 -17.80
C SER A 406 12.69 -15.49 -18.82
N THR A 407 12.96 -15.37 -20.12
CA THR A 407 12.01 -14.86 -21.13
C THR A 407 12.21 -15.41 -22.54
N SER A 408 12.97 -16.50 -22.75
CA SER A 408 13.09 -17.06 -24.10
C SER A 408 12.02 -18.13 -24.36
N THR A 409 10.92 -17.73 -25.01
CA THR A 409 9.86 -18.63 -25.50
C THR A 409 10.44 -19.83 -26.27
N VAL A 410 11.57 -19.63 -26.95
CA VAL A 410 12.28 -20.66 -27.71
C VAL A 410 12.81 -21.79 -26.81
N VAL A 411 13.34 -21.46 -25.63
CA VAL A 411 13.89 -22.46 -24.69
C VAL A 411 12.78 -23.37 -24.17
N CYS A 412 11.62 -22.80 -23.81
CA CYS A 412 10.46 -23.57 -23.36
C CYS A 412 9.89 -24.48 -24.46
N ILE A 413 9.82 -23.98 -25.69
CA ILE A 413 9.36 -24.78 -26.84
C ILE A 413 10.33 -25.94 -27.10
N LEU A 414 11.64 -25.69 -27.09
CA LEU A 414 12.65 -26.73 -27.33
C LEU A 414 12.63 -27.84 -26.28
N ASP A 415 12.50 -27.51 -24.98
CA ASP A 415 12.39 -28.52 -23.92
C ASP A 415 11.18 -29.42 -24.13
N LEU A 416 10.01 -28.81 -24.43
CA LEU A 416 8.77 -29.55 -24.67
C LEU A 416 8.89 -30.52 -25.86
N TRP A 417 9.42 -30.07 -27.00
CA TRP A 417 9.50 -30.91 -28.19
C TRP A 417 10.56 -32.02 -28.07
N LEU A 418 11.76 -31.71 -27.55
CA LEU A 418 12.83 -32.69 -27.42
C LEU A 418 12.46 -33.83 -26.46
N ALA A 419 11.80 -33.51 -25.34
CA ALA A 419 11.35 -34.52 -24.37
C ALA A 419 10.25 -35.43 -24.94
N ASN A 420 9.27 -34.87 -25.66
CA ASN A 420 8.19 -35.68 -26.22
C ASN A 420 8.65 -36.55 -27.41
N ILE A 421 9.44 -35.99 -28.32
CA ILE A 421 9.99 -36.74 -29.46
C ILE A 421 10.86 -37.90 -28.97
N SER A 422 11.74 -37.65 -28.00
CA SER A 422 12.60 -38.70 -27.44
C SER A 422 11.80 -39.83 -26.80
N TYR A 423 10.80 -39.51 -25.98
CA TYR A 423 9.94 -40.51 -25.35
C TYR A 423 9.22 -41.38 -26.40
N THR A 424 8.64 -40.74 -27.43
CA THR A 424 7.94 -41.48 -28.50
C THR A 424 8.86 -42.38 -29.31
N LEU A 425 10.10 -41.95 -29.61
CA LEU A 425 11.07 -42.76 -30.33
C LEU A 425 11.53 -43.97 -29.51
N ILE A 426 11.83 -43.78 -28.22
CA ILE A 426 12.32 -44.85 -27.35
C ILE A 426 11.21 -45.89 -27.10
N ILE A 427 10.04 -45.44 -26.63
CA ILE A 427 8.95 -46.37 -26.30
C ILE A 427 8.36 -47.00 -27.57
N GLY A 428 8.22 -46.24 -28.65
CA GLY A 428 7.73 -46.76 -29.92
C GLY A 428 8.62 -47.85 -30.51
N THR A 429 9.95 -47.69 -30.44
CA THR A 429 10.89 -48.71 -30.93
C THR A 429 10.88 -49.97 -30.07
N LEU A 430 10.80 -49.84 -28.73
CA LEU A 430 10.67 -50.98 -27.82
C LEU A 430 9.40 -51.79 -28.08
N LEU A 431 8.26 -51.12 -28.19
CA LEU A 431 6.97 -51.80 -28.41
C LEU A 431 6.93 -52.56 -29.73
N ILE A 432 7.48 -51.98 -30.81
CA ILE A 432 7.51 -52.65 -32.12
C ILE A 432 8.42 -53.88 -32.06
N ALA A 433 9.60 -53.77 -31.43
CA ALA A 433 10.50 -54.91 -31.26
C ALA A 433 9.84 -56.05 -30.48
N ASP A 434 9.12 -55.75 -29.39
CA ASP A 434 8.40 -56.73 -28.60
C ASP A 434 7.26 -57.41 -29.41
N ILE A 435 6.54 -56.63 -30.22
CA ILE A 435 5.46 -57.16 -31.09
C ILE A 435 6.03 -58.06 -32.18
N GLU A 436 7.11 -57.67 -32.85
CA GLU A 436 7.78 -58.50 -33.87
C GLU A 436 8.26 -59.82 -33.26
N GLN A 437 8.90 -59.76 -32.09
CA GLN A 437 9.31 -60.96 -31.36
C GLN A 437 8.11 -61.86 -31.02
N TYR A 438 7.05 -61.29 -30.45
CA TYR A 438 5.84 -62.05 -30.10
C TYR A 438 5.17 -62.72 -31.32
N SER A 439 5.07 -62.00 -32.44
CA SER A 439 4.51 -62.53 -33.68
C SER A 439 5.35 -63.67 -34.28
N SER A 440 6.69 -63.57 -34.21
CA SER A 440 7.59 -64.66 -34.62
C SER A 440 7.41 -65.91 -33.76
N TYR A 441 7.17 -65.75 -32.45
CA TYR A 441 6.89 -66.90 -31.57
C TYR A 441 5.53 -67.54 -31.87
N GLN A 442 4.51 -66.76 -32.25
CA GLN A 442 3.21 -67.32 -32.62
C GLN A 442 3.26 -68.11 -33.93
N THR A 443 3.92 -67.58 -34.96
CA THR A 443 4.07 -68.30 -36.25
C THR A 443 4.89 -69.57 -36.11
N GLU A 444 5.91 -69.59 -35.26
CA GLU A 444 6.69 -70.80 -34.96
C GLU A 444 5.83 -71.88 -34.25
N ASN A 445 4.99 -71.47 -33.28
CA ASN A 445 4.06 -72.37 -32.61
C ASN A 445 2.96 -72.91 -33.56
N GLU A 446 2.42 -72.09 -34.46
CA GLU A 446 1.46 -72.52 -35.48
C GLU A 446 2.10 -73.50 -36.49
N TYR A 447 3.36 -73.29 -36.84
CA TYR A 447 4.10 -74.18 -37.75
C TYR A 447 4.42 -75.54 -37.10
N ILE A 448 4.76 -75.56 -35.81
CA ILE A 448 4.95 -76.79 -35.03
C ILE A 448 3.63 -77.55 -34.89
N SER A 449 2.52 -76.85 -34.64
CA SER A 449 1.16 -77.41 -34.62
C SER A 449 0.80 -78.10 -35.95
N HIS A 450 1.06 -77.44 -37.10
CA HIS A 450 0.76 -78.00 -38.42
C HIS A 450 1.65 -79.19 -38.84
N LYS A 451 2.92 -79.23 -38.41
CA LYS A 451 3.79 -80.40 -38.64
C LYS A 451 3.46 -81.58 -37.72
N GLY A 452 2.93 -81.33 -36.53
CA GLY A 452 2.44 -82.39 -35.62
C GLY A 452 1.24 -83.16 -36.19
N THR A 453 0.44 -82.57 -37.08
CA THR A 453 -0.72 -83.21 -37.72
C THR A 453 -0.40 -84.09 -38.93
N HIS A 454 0.85 -84.18 -39.39
CA HIS A 454 1.25 -85.04 -40.51
C HIS A 454 2.04 -86.30 -40.10
N PHE A 455 2.13 -86.60 -38.80
CA PHE A 455 2.82 -87.78 -38.25
C PHE A 455 1.91 -88.63 -37.33
N ILE A 456 0.62 -88.75 -37.65
CA ILE A 456 -0.28 -89.76 -37.06
C ILE A 456 -0.98 -90.53 -38.18
#